data_AF-A0A183BDW8-F1
#
_entry.id   AF-A0A183BDW8-F1
#
_cell.length_a   1.000
_cell.length_b   1.000
_cell.length_c   1.000
_cell.angle_alpha   90.00
_cell.angle_beta   90.00
_cell.angle_gamma   90.00
#
_symmetry.space_group_name_H-M   'P 1'
#
loop_
_entity.id
_entity.type
_entity.pdbx_description
1 polymer ?
#
loop_
_entity_poly.entity_id
_entity_poly.type
_entity_poly.pdbx_seq_one_letter_code
_entity_poly.pdbx_strand_id
1 'polypeptide(L)'
;MSEFSSPATQFPQFFGPFAEVEAKLETASPYKRIPPLTTPEKFVPGDDFDVWESQVRRYVRKLPPTYRANAVINFLSREAYTLVMDFDLPDDVDTLLVTLRR
;
A
#
# COMPACT_ATOMS: atom_id res chain seq x y z
N MET A 1 -49.57 22.28 28.55
CA MET A 1 -48.35 22.83 29.16
C MET A 1 -48.03 21.99 30.39
N SER A 2 -46.78 21.50 30.47
CA SER A 2 -46.03 21.17 31.71
C SER A 2 -46.57 20.07 32.64
N GLU A 3 -45.83 19.10 33.17
CA GLU A 3 -44.40 18.78 33.20
C GLU A 3 -44.27 17.27 33.50
N PHE A 4 -43.49 16.53 32.72
CA PHE A 4 -43.06 15.18 33.10
C PHE A 4 -41.94 15.33 34.13
N SER A 5 -42.24 15.02 35.40
CA SER A 5 -41.24 14.92 36.46
C SER A 5 -40.57 13.55 36.36
N SER A 6 -39.33 13.51 35.88
CA SER A 6 -38.48 12.32 35.90
C SER A 6 -37.63 12.32 37.17
N PRO A 7 -37.61 11.26 37.98
CA PRO A 7 -36.60 11.11 39.02
C PRO A 7 -35.28 10.70 38.36
N ALA A 8 -34.20 11.41 38.70
CA ALA A 8 -32.85 11.10 38.27
C ALA A 8 -32.43 9.72 38.82
N THR A 9 -32.31 8.73 37.93
CA THR A 9 -31.62 7.48 38.26
C THR A 9 -30.13 7.77 38.36
N GLN A 10 -29.69 8.00 39.60
CA GLN A 10 -28.30 8.08 40.01
C GLN A 10 -27.65 6.71 39.81
N PHE A 11 -26.85 6.54 38.75
CA PHE A 11 -25.93 5.41 38.66
C PHE A 11 -24.81 5.62 39.67
N PRO A 12 -24.49 4.64 40.54
CA PRO A 12 -23.28 4.72 41.34
C PRO A 12 -22.08 4.65 40.39
N GLN A 13 -21.32 5.75 40.34
CA GLN A 13 -20.06 5.85 39.62
C GLN A 13 -19.05 4.90 40.26
N PHE A 14 -18.95 3.68 39.73
CA PHE A 14 -17.80 2.81 39.96
C PHE A 14 -16.61 3.35 39.15
N PHE A 15 -15.96 4.40 39.66
CA PHE A 15 -14.60 4.73 39.23
C PHE A 15 -13.64 3.79 39.98
N GLY A 16 -13.18 2.75 39.30
CA GLY A 16 -12.02 1.98 39.72
C GLY A 16 -10.72 2.81 39.65
N PRO A 17 -9.62 2.33 40.23
CA PRO A 17 -8.40 3.10 40.49
C PRO A 17 -7.51 3.36 39.25
N PHE A 18 -8.08 3.35 38.05
CA PHE A 18 -7.34 3.42 36.79
C PHE A 18 -7.68 4.64 35.93
N ALA A 19 -8.16 5.73 36.55
CA ALA A 19 -8.50 6.97 35.83
C ALA A 19 -7.46 8.07 36.02
N GLU A 20 -6.25 7.76 36.50
CA GLU A 20 -5.25 8.79 36.76
C GLU A 20 -3.82 8.28 36.57
N VAL A 21 -3.44 7.89 35.34
CA VAL A 21 -2.05 8.05 34.90
C VAL A 21 -1.99 8.22 33.38
N GLU A 22 -1.12 9.13 32.96
CA GLU A 22 -0.59 9.29 31.60
C GLU A 22 -1.38 10.17 30.63
N ALA A 23 -1.46 11.45 31.03
CA ALA A 23 -1.03 12.47 30.09
C ALA A 23 0.38 12.13 29.55
N LYS A 24 0.56 12.28 28.24
CA LYS A 24 1.85 12.43 27.54
C LYS A 24 2.58 11.12 27.18
N LEU A 25 2.04 10.40 26.19
CA LEU A 25 2.84 9.53 25.33
C LEU A 25 2.85 10.10 23.90
N GLU A 26 3.62 11.19 23.70
CA GLU A 26 4.24 11.41 22.39
C GLU A 26 5.19 10.22 22.16
N THR A 27 4.63 9.14 21.63
CA THR A 27 5.45 8.09 21.01
C THR A 27 5.92 8.66 19.70
N ALA A 28 7.05 9.36 19.74
CA ALA A 28 7.92 9.51 18.58
C ALA A 28 8.29 8.09 18.12
N SER A 29 7.45 7.52 17.26
CA SER A 29 7.73 6.26 16.60
C SER A 29 9.03 6.43 15.80
N PRO A 30 10.10 5.69 16.11
CA PRO A 30 11.39 5.81 15.43
C PRO A 30 11.36 5.10 14.08
N TYR A 31 10.19 4.68 13.60
CA TYR A 31 10.00 4.38 12.19
C TYR A 31 10.16 5.70 11.44
N LYS A 32 11.43 6.01 11.12
CA LYS A 32 11.85 6.74 9.92
C LYS A 32 10.68 6.71 8.97
N ARG A 33 10.00 7.83 8.75
CA ARG A 33 8.86 7.90 7.83
C ARG A 33 9.35 7.35 6.51
N ILE A 34 9.14 6.06 6.27
CA ILE A 34 9.41 5.45 4.98
C ILE A 34 8.41 6.20 4.11
N PRO A 35 8.86 6.97 3.11
CA PRO A 35 7.93 7.63 2.22
C PRO A 35 6.93 6.59 1.75
N PRO A 36 5.62 6.91 1.74
CA PRO A 36 4.62 6.00 1.17
C PRO A 36 5.17 5.45 -0.14
N LEU A 37 5.08 4.14 -0.35
CA LEU A 37 5.49 3.57 -1.63
C LEU A 37 4.74 4.34 -2.71
N THR A 38 5.47 5.14 -3.49
CA THR A 38 4.92 5.67 -4.73
C THR A 38 4.78 4.45 -5.62
N THR A 39 3.55 3.96 -5.75
CA THR A 39 3.19 2.92 -6.70
C THR A 39 3.66 3.39 -8.08
N PRO A 40 4.46 2.59 -8.80
CA PRO A 40 4.87 2.92 -10.16
C PRO A 40 3.67 3.22 -11.04
N GLU A 41 3.85 4.14 -11.97
CA GLU A 41 2.86 4.35 -13.03
C GLU A 41 2.83 3.16 -13.98
N LYS A 42 1.74 3.06 -14.75
CA LYS A 42 1.65 2.05 -15.80
C LYS A 42 2.60 2.41 -16.94
N PHE A 43 3.35 1.44 -17.43
CA PHE A 43 4.16 1.58 -18.62
C PHE A 43 3.27 1.68 -19.85
N VAL A 44 3.43 2.77 -20.59
CA VAL A 44 2.81 2.97 -21.89
C VAL A 44 3.90 2.83 -22.97
N PRO A 45 3.62 2.20 -24.12
CA PRO A 45 4.59 2.14 -25.21
C PRO A 45 5.00 3.55 -25.65
N GLY A 46 6.31 3.81 -25.69
CA GLY A 46 6.90 5.11 -25.97
C GLY A 46 7.45 5.85 -24.75
N ASP A 47 7.12 5.38 -23.54
CA ASP A 47 7.74 5.88 -22.30
C ASP A 47 9.21 5.46 -22.19
N ASP A 48 9.96 6.17 -21.34
CA ASP A 48 11.32 5.79 -20.96
C ASP A 48 11.30 4.51 -20.11
N PHE A 49 11.63 3.40 -20.76
CA PHE A 49 11.64 2.07 -20.13
C PHE A 49 12.63 1.97 -18.98
N ASP A 50 13.82 2.61 -19.05
CA ASP A 50 14.85 2.50 -18.01
C ASP A 50 14.40 3.18 -16.71
N VAL A 51 13.71 4.32 -16.83
CA VAL A 51 13.09 5.02 -15.69
C VAL A 51 11.99 4.16 -15.07
N TRP A 52 11.08 3.62 -15.89
CA TRP A 52 9.99 2.78 -15.41
C TRP A 52 10.51 1.49 -14.76
N GLU A 53 11.46 0.79 -15.40
CA GLU A 53 12.09 -0.43 -14.90
C GLU A 53 12.70 -0.18 -13.51
N SER A 54 13.41 0.94 -13.35
CA SER A 54 14.04 1.31 -12.07
C SER A 54 13.01 1.49 -10.94
N GLN A 55 11.86 2.11 -11.23
CA GLN A 55 10.77 2.29 -10.27
C GLN A 55 10.11 0.96 -9.91
N VAL A 56 9.79 0.14 -10.91
CA VAL A 56 9.17 -1.17 -10.73
C VAL A 56 10.08 -2.11 -9.94
N ARG A 57 11.37 -2.18 -10.28
CA ARG A 57 12.35 -2.98 -9.52
C ARG A 57 12.39 -2.60 -8.05
N ARG A 58 12.38 -1.29 -7.74
CA ARG A 58 12.34 -0.80 -6.35
C ARG A 58 11.05 -1.17 -5.63
N TYR A 59 9.93 -1.20 -6.35
CA TYR A 59 8.62 -1.58 -5.83
C TYR A 59 8.54 -3.09 -5.56
N VAL A 60 8.80 -3.93 -6.56
CA VAL A 60 8.63 -5.40 -6.46
C VAL A 60 9.61 -6.06 -5.49
N ARG A 61 10.80 -5.48 -5.26
CA ARG A 61 11.74 -5.95 -4.23
C ARG A 61 11.14 -5.99 -2.83
N LYS A 62 10.09 -5.20 -2.56
CA LYS A 62 9.41 -5.13 -1.27
C LYS A 62 8.21 -6.08 -1.18
N LEU A 63 7.83 -6.71 -2.29
CA LEU A 63 6.75 -7.69 -2.35
C LEU A 63 7.27 -9.11 -2.09
N PRO A 64 6.41 -10.04 -1.63
CA PRO A 64 6.76 -11.45 -1.55
C PRO A 64 7.11 -11.99 -2.94
N PRO A 65 8.13 -12.88 -3.07
CA PRO A 65 8.63 -13.34 -4.37
C PRO A 65 7.56 -13.85 -5.33
N THR A 66 6.58 -14.60 -4.81
CA THR A 66 5.47 -15.21 -5.56
C THR A 66 4.55 -14.20 -6.25
N TYR A 67 4.54 -12.93 -5.83
CA TYR A 67 3.70 -11.89 -6.43
C TYR A 67 4.44 -10.95 -7.35
N ARG A 68 5.77 -11.06 -7.45
CA ARG A 68 6.58 -10.01 -8.09
C ARG A 68 6.35 -9.92 -9.59
N ALA A 69 6.36 -11.04 -10.30
CA ALA A 69 6.11 -11.05 -11.75
C ALA A 69 4.70 -10.53 -12.08
N ASN A 70 3.67 -11.04 -11.38
CA ASN A 70 2.31 -10.53 -11.52
C ASN A 70 2.19 -9.03 -11.22
N ALA A 71 2.96 -8.50 -10.26
CA ALA A 71 2.97 -7.06 -10.00
C ALA A 71 3.55 -6.28 -11.19
N VAL A 72 4.63 -6.74 -11.82
CA VAL A 72 5.19 -6.12 -13.05
C VAL A 72 4.13 -6.11 -14.16
N ILE A 73 3.45 -7.23 -14.37
CA ILE A 73 2.38 -7.36 -15.38
C ILE A 73 1.26 -6.34 -15.13
N ASN A 74 0.85 -6.15 -13.87
CA ASN A 74 -0.18 -5.17 -13.51
C ASN A 74 0.23 -3.71 -13.74
N PHE A 75 1.53 -3.44 -13.85
CA PHE A 75 2.07 -2.13 -14.23
C PHE A 75 2.20 -1.94 -15.74
N LEU A 76 1.68 -2.84 -16.57
CA LEU A 76 1.58 -2.61 -18.00
C LEU A 76 0.27 -1.89 -18.33
N SER A 77 0.33 -0.95 -19.28
CA SER A 77 -0.88 -0.46 -19.95
C SER A 77 -1.52 -1.60 -20.76
N ARG A 78 -2.75 -1.41 -21.23
CA ARG A 78 -3.41 -2.41 -22.08
C ARG A 78 -2.61 -2.62 -23.36
N GLU A 79 -2.11 -1.54 -23.95
CA GLU A 79 -1.32 -1.53 -25.18
C GLU A 79 0.00 -2.27 -24.98
N ALA A 80 0.73 -1.95 -23.89
CA ALA A 80 1.96 -2.66 -23.54
C ALA A 80 1.71 -4.16 -23.28
N TYR A 81 0.63 -4.48 -22.56
CA TYR A 81 0.25 -5.87 -22.28
C TYR A 81 -0.04 -6.65 -23.57
N THR A 82 -0.75 -6.05 -24.53
CA THR A 82 -1.05 -6.73 -25.80
C THR A 82 0.20 -7.04 -26.62
N LEU A 83 1.26 -6.21 -26.53
CA LEU A 83 2.52 -6.46 -27.22
C LEU A 83 3.27 -7.68 -26.66
N VAL A 84 3.06 -8.01 -25.39
CA VAL A 84 3.73 -9.15 -24.74
C VAL A 84 2.82 -10.38 -24.56
N MET A 85 1.53 -10.25 -24.86
CA MET A 85 0.56 -11.35 -24.76
C MET A 85 0.84 -12.50 -25.74
N ASP A 86 1.53 -12.21 -26.85
CA ASP A 86 1.95 -13.23 -27.81
C ASP A 86 3.13 -14.09 -27.31
N PHE A 87 3.71 -13.75 -26.15
CA PHE A 87 4.81 -14.48 -25.53
C PHE A 87 4.31 -15.25 -24.30
N ASP A 88 4.90 -16.44 -24.08
CA ASP A 88 4.81 -17.10 -22.79
C ASP A 88 5.50 -16.22 -21.74
N LEU A 89 4.71 -15.46 -20.96
CA LEU A 89 5.23 -14.55 -19.96
C LEU A 89 5.92 -15.35 -18.84
N PRO A 90 7.18 -15.06 -18.53
CA PRO A 90 7.90 -15.76 -17.48
C PRO A 90 7.39 -15.34 -16.09
N ASP A 91 7.42 -16.29 -15.16
CA ASP A 91 7.03 -16.08 -13.75
C ASP A 91 8.12 -15.40 -12.91
N ASP A 92 9.26 -15.05 -13.53
CA ASP A 92 10.36 -14.35 -12.89
C ASP A 92 10.49 -12.91 -13.39
N VAL A 93 10.87 -12.01 -12.49
CA VAL A 93 10.91 -10.56 -12.76
C VAL A 93 11.97 -10.21 -13.80
N ASP A 94 13.13 -10.85 -13.76
CA ASP A 94 14.27 -10.43 -14.57
C ASP A 94 14.07 -10.81 -16.02
N THR A 95 13.64 -12.04 -16.30
CA THR A 95 13.26 -12.47 -17.65
C THR A 95 12.07 -11.68 -18.16
N LEU A 96 11.08 -11.37 -17.31
CA LEU A 96 9.93 -10.56 -17.71
C LEU A 96 10.35 -9.15 -18.16
N LEU A 97 11.21 -8.48 -17.39
CA LEU A 97 11.72 -7.16 -17.75
C LEU A 97 12.58 -7.19 -19.02
N VAL A 98 13.36 -8.26 -19.23
CA VAL A 98 14.13 -8.46 -20.46
C VAL A 98 13.21 -8.65 -21.67
N THR A 99 12.11 -9.39 -21.52
CA THR A 99 11.11 -9.58 -22.58
C THR A 99 10.43 -8.26 -22.94
N LEU A 100 10.09 -7.44 -21.93
CA LEU A 100 9.42 -6.15 -22.12
C LEU A 100 10.28 -5.08 -22.79
N ARG A 101 11.61 -5.24 -22.79
CA ARG A 101 12.56 -4.25 -23.34
C ARG A 101 12.76 -4.37 -24.87
N ARG A 102 12.22 -5.42 -25.49
CA ARG A 102 12.38 -5.71 -26.93
C ARG A 102 11.40 -4.92 -27.78
#